data_AF-A0A6I9NIJ2-F1
#
_entry.id   AF-A0A6I9NIJ2-F1
#
_cell.length_a   1.000
_cell.length_b   1.000
_cell.length_c   1.000
_cell.angle_alpha   90.00
_cell.angle_beta   90.00
_cell.angle_gamma   90.00
#
_symmetry.space_group_name_H-M   'P 1'
#
loop_
_entity.id
_entity.type
_entity.pdbx_description
1 polymer ?
#
loop_
_entity_poly.entity_id
_entity_poly.type
_entity_poly.pdbx_seq_one_letter_code
_entity_poly.pdbx_strand_id
1 'polypeptide(L)'
;MRETEDQLRIIPQFCFPDAKDWEPVENFPSEMFSFVLTGEDGSRRFGYCRRLLPSGKGKRLPEVYCIVSHLGCFNLFSKVLDEVERRRALSPALVQPFMRAIMEAQFPAPGRTITIKTFLPGSGTEVMELCRPSDSRLEHVDFECLFSCLSLRLLLRVLGSLLLERRVIFTADKLRLEIFILTQHTLKSSPLRQPNRRWH
;
A
#
# COMPACT_ATOMS: atom_id res chain seq x y z
N MET A 1 -20.70 -2.95 -11.62
CA MET A 1 -21.17 -3.49 -10.32
C MET A 1 -20.63 -4.90 -10.07
N ARG A 2 -20.80 -5.86 -11.00
CA ARG A 2 -20.19 -7.21 -10.90
C ARG A 2 -18.65 -7.22 -10.87
N GLU A 3 -17.99 -6.42 -11.71
CA GLU A 3 -16.52 -6.33 -11.73
C GLU A 3 -15.90 -5.89 -10.40
N THR A 4 -16.55 -4.96 -9.69
CA THR A 4 -16.06 -4.48 -8.38
C THR A 4 -16.16 -5.60 -7.33
N GLU A 5 -17.24 -6.38 -7.33
CA GLU A 5 -17.42 -7.50 -6.40
C GLU A 5 -16.46 -8.66 -6.67
N ASP A 6 -16.22 -9.01 -7.94
CA ASP A 6 -15.26 -10.06 -8.29
C ASP A 6 -13.82 -9.64 -7.98
N GLN A 7 -13.48 -8.36 -8.14
CA GLN A 7 -12.18 -7.85 -7.72
C GLN A 7 -12.02 -7.78 -6.20
N LEU A 8 -13.09 -7.56 -5.43
CA LEU A 8 -13.01 -7.63 -3.96
C LEU A 8 -12.66 -9.04 -3.47
N ARG A 9 -13.04 -10.09 -4.21
CA ARG A 9 -12.75 -11.49 -3.86
C ARG A 9 -11.29 -11.88 -4.01
N ILE A 10 -10.54 -11.22 -4.90
CA ILE A 10 -9.11 -11.52 -5.10
C ILE A 10 -8.22 -10.79 -4.10
N ILE A 11 -8.64 -9.63 -3.57
CA ILE A 11 -7.82 -8.83 -2.64
C ILE A 11 -7.22 -9.65 -1.49
N PRO A 12 -7.97 -10.52 -0.78
CA PRO A 12 -7.40 -11.33 0.29
C PRO A 12 -6.23 -12.22 -0.16
N GLN A 13 -6.25 -12.71 -1.41
CA GLN A 13 -5.17 -13.53 -1.97
C GLN A 13 -3.91 -12.71 -2.23
N PHE A 14 -4.04 -11.42 -2.55
CA PHE A 14 -2.91 -10.50 -2.68
C PHE A 14 -2.43 -9.96 -1.33
N CYS A 15 -3.30 -9.89 -0.32
CA CYS A 15 -2.90 -9.51 1.04
C CYS A 15 -2.14 -10.64 1.77
N PHE A 16 -2.39 -11.89 1.40
CA PHE A 16 -1.72 -13.08 1.92
C PHE A 16 -1.33 -14.02 0.77
N PRO A 17 -0.36 -13.63 -0.09
CA PRO A 17 0.10 -14.47 -1.19
C PRO A 17 0.75 -15.77 -0.69
N ASP A 18 1.22 -15.75 0.56
CA ASP A 18 1.86 -16.80 1.34
C ASP A 18 0.89 -17.53 2.29
N ALA A 19 -0.44 -17.33 2.17
CA ALA A 19 -1.46 -17.85 3.10
C ALA A 19 -1.32 -19.34 3.47
N LYS A 20 -0.81 -20.16 2.54
CA LYS A 20 -0.65 -21.61 2.73
C LYS A 20 0.49 -21.98 3.69
N ASP A 21 1.48 -21.09 3.82
CA ASP A 21 2.67 -21.29 4.63
C ASP A 21 2.56 -20.63 6.01
N TRP A 22 1.43 -19.95 6.28
CA TRP A 22 1.20 -19.26 7.55
C TRP A 22 0.85 -20.22 8.67
N GLU A 23 1.69 -20.20 9.72
CA GLU A 23 1.37 -20.78 11.01
C GLU A 23 1.06 -19.69 12.05
N PRO A 24 0.23 -19.97 13.07
CA PRO A 24 0.02 -19.06 14.18
C PRO A 24 1.34 -18.75 14.92
N VAL A 25 1.67 -17.47 15.05
CA VAL A 25 2.90 -16.97 15.69
C VAL A 25 2.59 -16.14 16.93
N GLU A 26 3.52 -16.12 17.89
CA GLU A 26 3.37 -15.29 19.10
C GLU A 26 3.79 -13.84 18.87
N ASN A 27 4.82 -13.65 18.05
CA ASN A 27 5.40 -12.36 17.69
C ASN A 27 5.50 -12.25 16.18
N PHE A 28 5.07 -11.11 15.64
CA PHE A 28 5.20 -10.78 14.22
C PHE A 28 5.46 -9.28 14.09
N PRO A 29 6.59 -8.86 13.48
CA PRO A 29 6.84 -7.45 13.25
C PRO A 29 5.85 -6.93 12.21
N SER A 30 5.25 -5.77 12.45
CA SER A 30 4.35 -5.14 11.48
C SER A 30 5.06 -4.90 10.14
N GLU A 31 4.36 -5.17 9.04
CA GLU A 31 4.89 -5.07 7.68
C GLU A 31 3.99 -4.23 6.79
N MET A 32 4.62 -3.28 6.09
CA MET A 32 4.01 -2.47 5.03
C MET A 32 4.44 -3.02 3.67
N PHE A 33 3.47 -3.22 2.78
CA PHE A 33 3.74 -3.62 1.39
C PHE A 33 2.62 -3.10 0.47
N SER A 34 2.82 -3.23 -0.84
CA SER A 34 1.81 -2.87 -1.82
C SER A 34 1.83 -3.78 -3.03
N PHE A 35 0.65 -4.05 -3.59
CA PHE A 35 0.48 -4.82 -4.82
C PHE A 35 -0.27 -4.01 -5.88
N VAL A 36 -0.23 -4.47 -7.13
CA VAL A 36 -0.99 -3.89 -8.24
C VAL A 36 -1.90 -4.90 -8.88
N LEU A 37 -3.17 -4.51 -9.03
CA LEU A 37 -4.16 -5.20 -9.83
C LEU A 37 -4.23 -4.49 -11.19
N THR A 38 -3.98 -5.24 -12.25
CA THR A 38 -4.11 -4.76 -13.63
C THR A 38 -5.41 -5.31 -14.22
N GLY A 39 -6.30 -4.42 -14.63
CA GLY A 39 -7.53 -4.78 -15.34
C GLY A 39 -7.25 -5.20 -16.78
N GLU A 40 -8.23 -5.84 -17.42
CA GLU A 40 -8.15 -6.26 -18.82
C GLU A 40 -7.98 -5.08 -19.78
N ASP A 41 -8.51 -3.91 -19.40
CA ASP A 41 -8.37 -2.63 -20.09
C ASP A 41 -7.01 -1.95 -19.86
N GLY A 42 -6.11 -2.59 -19.11
CA GLY A 42 -4.82 -2.04 -18.71
C GLY A 42 -4.91 -1.00 -17.58
N SER A 43 -6.09 -0.76 -17.02
CA SER A 43 -6.25 0.08 -15.83
C SER A 43 -5.53 -0.54 -14.64
N ARG A 44 -5.05 0.30 -13.72
CA ARG A 44 -4.33 -0.14 -12.54
C ARG A 44 -5.04 0.29 -11.27
N ARG A 45 -5.04 -0.61 -10.28
CA ARG A 45 -5.38 -0.34 -8.89
C ARG A 45 -4.23 -0.78 -8.01
N PHE A 46 -3.95 0.00 -6.98
CA PHE A 46 -2.89 -0.23 -6.02
C PHE A 46 -3.55 -0.67 -4.71
N GLY A 47 -3.10 -1.80 -4.16
CA GLY A 47 -3.45 -2.23 -2.82
C GLY A 47 -2.31 -1.88 -1.87
N TYR A 48 -2.60 -1.09 -0.84
CA TYR A 48 -1.67 -0.71 0.22
C TYR A 48 -2.00 -1.49 1.47
N CYS A 49 -1.04 -2.27 1.96
CA CYS A 49 -1.29 -3.24 3.02
C CYS A 49 -0.44 -2.98 4.25
N ARG A 50 -1.07 -3.07 5.41
CA ARG A 50 -0.41 -3.16 6.72
C ARG A 50 -0.77 -4.49 7.35
N ARG A 51 0.17 -5.43 7.33
CA ARG A 51 0.05 -6.73 7.99
C ARG A 51 0.63 -6.62 9.39
N LEU A 52 -0.12 -7.08 10.39
CA LEU A 52 0.24 -6.98 11.80
C LEU A 52 -0.33 -8.15 12.59
N LEU A 53 0.21 -8.42 13.77
CA LEU A 53 -0.41 -9.37 14.69
C LEU A 53 -1.54 -8.65 15.44
N PRO A 54 -2.75 -9.24 15.57
CA PRO A 54 -3.79 -8.66 16.43
C PRO A 54 -3.30 -8.52 17.88
N SER A 55 -4.06 -7.85 18.75
CA SER A 55 -3.81 -7.88 20.21
C SER A 55 -4.35 -9.18 20.81
N GLY A 56 -3.77 -9.66 21.91
CA GLY A 56 -4.14 -10.95 22.51
C GLY A 56 -2.95 -11.76 23.03
N LYS A 57 -3.23 -12.92 23.62
CA LYS A 57 -2.22 -13.85 24.17
C LYS A 57 -2.05 -15.07 23.28
N GLY A 58 -0.83 -15.61 23.25
CA GLY A 58 -0.51 -16.86 22.55
C GLY A 58 -0.37 -16.70 21.03
N LYS A 59 -0.27 -17.85 20.36
CA LYS A 59 -0.08 -17.96 18.92
C LYS A 59 -1.33 -17.54 18.16
N ARG A 60 -1.17 -16.61 17.22
CA ARG A 60 -2.27 -16.01 16.44
C ARG A 60 -1.85 -15.85 14.99
N LEU A 61 -2.83 -15.80 14.10
CA LEU A 61 -2.58 -15.45 12.72
C LEU A 61 -2.49 -13.91 12.58
N PRO A 62 -1.64 -13.41 11.68
CA PRO A 62 -1.62 -11.99 11.36
C PRO A 62 -2.95 -11.55 10.71
N GLU A 63 -3.27 -10.28 10.90
CA GLU A 63 -4.35 -9.59 10.20
C GLU A 63 -3.76 -8.53 9.27
N VAL A 64 -4.58 -8.06 8.33
CA VAL A 64 -4.17 -7.05 7.36
C VAL A 64 -5.22 -5.95 7.24
N TYR A 65 -4.75 -4.70 7.21
CA TYR A 65 -5.53 -3.58 6.69
C TYR A 65 -5.10 -3.30 5.27
N CYS A 66 -6.05 -3.29 4.34
CA CYS A 66 -5.78 -2.98 2.94
C CYS A 66 -6.60 -1.77 2.50
N ILE A 67 -5.94 -0.78 1.91
CA ILE A 67 -6.57 0.32 1.18
C ILE A 67 -6.34 0.06 -0.31
N VAL A 68 -7.41 -0.03 -1.09
CA VAL A 68 -7.31 -0.12 -2.55
C VAL A 68 -7.62 1.25 -3.15
N SER A 69 -6.76 1.72 -4.06
CA SER A 69 -6.99 2.97 -4.77
C SER A 69 -6.50 2.93 -6.21
N HIS A 70 -7.05 3.82 -7.04
CA HIS A 70 -6.54 4.08 -8.38
C HIS A 70 -5.29 4.99 -8.39
N LEU A 71 -4.83 5.43 -7.23
CA LEU A 71 -3.77 6.41 -7.07
C LEU A 71 -2.51 5.77 -6.50
N GLY A 72 -1.38 5.96 -7.19
CA GLY A 72 -0.05 5.49 -6.78
C GLY A 72 0.58 6.30 -5.63
N CYS A 73 -0.15 6.66 -4.58
CA CYS A 73 0.33 7.56 -3.52
C CYS A 73 0.79 6.78 -2.28
N PHE A 74 1.88 6.03 -2.39
CA PHE A 74 2.35 5.13 -1.33
C PHE A 74 2.55 5.86 0.00
N ASN A 75 3.22 7.02 0.00
CA ASN A 75 3.50 7.76 1.24
C ASN A 75 2.23 8.28 1.92
N LEU A 76 1.22 8.65 1.13
CA LEU A 76 -0.07 9.10 1.67
C LEU A 76 -0.79 7.95 2.36
N PHE A 77 -0.91 6.80 1.69
CA PHE A 77 -1.67 5.67 2.22
C PHE A 77 -0.91 4.90 3.30
N SER A 78 0.42 4.85 3.25
CA SER A 78 1.24 4.28 4.33
C SER A 78 1.03 5.06 5.63
N LYS A 79 1.01 6.40 5.56
CA LYS A 79 0.74 7.26 6.72
C LYS A 79 -0.67 7.07 7.29
N VAL A 80 -1.67 6.86 6.44
CA VAL A 80 -3.02 6.51 6.89
C VAL A 80 -3.00 5.16 7.61
N LEU A 81 -2.30 4.16 7.07
CA LEU A 81 -2.20 2.82 7.66
C LEU A 81 -1.37 2.78 8.95
N ASP A 82 -0.33 3.61 9.08
CA ASP A 82 0.40 3.83 10.34
C ASP A 82 -0.55 4.27 11.45
N GLU A 83 -1.44 5.21 11.12
CA GLU A 83 -2.41 5.74 12.06
C GLU A 83 -3.52 4.72 12.37
N VAL A 84 -3.92 3.88 11.41
CA VAL A 84 -4.80 2.73 11.64
C VAL A 84 -4.19 1.76 12.65
N GLU A 85 -2.92 1.38 12.46
CA GLU A 85 -2.20 0.49 13.38
C GLU A 85 -2.11 1.09 14.79
N ARG A 86 -1.75 2.36 14.90
CA ARG A 86 -1.66 3.08 16.18
C ARG A 86 -3.01 3.11 16.92
N ARG A 87 -4.10 3.42 16.23
CA ARG A 87 -5.45 3.45 16.82
C ARG A 87 -5.93 2.07 17.22
N ARG A 88 -5.66 1.06 16.39
CA ARG A 88 -6.00 -0.33 16.68
C ARG A 88 -5.33 -0.83 17.96
N ALA A 89 -4.07 -0.46 18.19
CA ALA A 89 -3.33 -0.84 19.40
C ALA A 89 -4.04 -0.38 20.68
N LEU A 90 -4.76 0.75 20.62
CA LEU A 90 -5.59 1.25 21.71
C LEU A 90 -6.95 0.53 21.76
N SER A 91 -7.67 0.52 20.64
CA SER A 91 -8.92 -0.22 20.49
C SER A 91 -9.29 -0.36 19.02
N PRO A 92 -9.63 -1.57 18.54
CA PRO A 92 -10.10 -1.78 17.17
C PRO A 92 -11.30 -0.91 16.78
N ALA A 93 -12.14 -0.52 17.75
CA ALA A 93 -13.31 0.32 17.53
C ALA A 93 -12.95 1.76 17.08
N LEU A 94 -11.72 2.21 17.31
CA LEU A 94 -11.26 3.56 16.94
C LEU A 94 -10.88 3.69 15.45
N VAL A 95 -10.68 2.57 14.76
CA VAL A 95 -10.30 2.56 13.34
C VAL A 95 -11.44 3.02 12.46
N GLN A 96 -12.67 2.56 12.71
CA GLN A 96 -13.84 2.88 11.88
C GLN A 96 -14.16 4.39 11.85
N PRO A 97 -14.25 5.10 13.00
CA PRO A 97 -14.45 6.55 13.01
C PRO A 97 -13.32 7.31 12.31
N PHE A 98 -12.07 6.86 12.48
CA PHE A 98 -10.92 7.45 11.80
C PHE A 98 -11.05 7.32 10.28
N MET A 99 -11.27 6.10 9.77
CA MET A 99 -11.43 5.87 8.34
C MET A 99 -12.61 6.65 7.76
N ARG A 100 -13.71 6.79 8.52
CA ARG A 100 -14.84 7.64 8.11
C ARG A 100 -14.42 9.11 7.95
N ALA A 101 -13.69 9.67 8.92
CA ALA A 101 -13.19 11.03 8.84
C ALA A 101 -12.22 11.24 7.66
N ILE A 102 -11.38 10.24 7.34
CA ILE A 102 -10.57 10.25 6.12
C ILE A 102 -11.48 10.36 4.89
N MET A 103 -12.44 9.43 4.75
CA MET A 103 -13.32 9.36 3.57
C MET A 103 -14.21 10.60 3.39
N GLU A 104 -14.59 11.26 4.48
CA GLU A 104 -15.37 12.51 4.48
C GLU A 104 -14.52 13.74 4.14
N ALA A 105 -13.21 13.72 4.41
CA ALA A 105 -12.31 14.80 4.06
C ALA A 105 -12.18 14.93 2.53
N GLN A 106 -11.92 16.15 2.05
CA GLN A 106 -11.59 16.33 0.63
C GLN A 106 -10.26 15.65 0.33
N PHE A 107 -10.22 14.79 -0.69
CA PHE A 107 -8.97 14.18 -1.13
C PHE A 107 -7.98 15.27 -1.64
N PRO A 108 -6.68 15.21 -1.30
CA PRO A 108 -5.74 16.27 -1.69
C PRO A 108 -5.59 16.35 -3.21
N ALA A 109 -5.56 17.57 -3.74
CA ALA A 109 -5.16 17.81 -5.13
C ALA A 109 -3.65 17.50 -5.30
N PRO A 110 -3.16 17.19 -6.52
CA PRO A 110 -1.74 16.93 -6.75
C PRO A 110 -0.86 18.08 -6.21
N GLY A 111 0.17 17.74 -5.43
CA GLY A 111 1.08 18.69 -4.79
C GLY A 111 0.47 19.49 -3.63
N ARG A 112 -0.70 19.09 -3.12
CA ARG A 112 -1.38 19.77 -2.01
C ARG A 112 -1.44 18.87 -0.78
N THR A 113 -1.47 19.53 0.37
CA THR A 113 -1.67 18.93 1.69
C THR A 113 -3.06 19.27 2.20
N ILE A 114 -3.73 18.29 2.79
CA ILE A 114 -4.94 18.48 3.58
C ILE A 114 -4.64 18.17 5.04
N THR A 115 -5.46 18.74 5.91
CA THR A 115 -5.37 18.54 7.36
C THR A 115 -6.63 17.86 7.84
N ILE A 116 -6.49 16.72 8.51
CA ILE A 116 -7.60 15.93 9.03
C ILE A 116 -7.55 16.00 10.55
N LYS A 117 -8.67 16.47 11.13
CA LYS A 117 -8.84 16.54 12.57
C LYS A 117 -9.65 15.34 13.03
N THR A 118 -9.11 14.59 13.97
CA THR A 118 -9.78 13.41 14.51
C THR A 118 -9.65 13.39 16.01
N PHE A 119 -10.65 12.86 16.69
CA PHE A 119 -10.61 12.70 18.13
C PHE A 119 -9.99 11.34 18.48
N LEU A 120 -9.14 11.33 19.50
CA LEU A 120 -8.62 10.12 20.12
C LEU A 120 -8.87 10.18 21.63
N PRO A 121 -9.52 9.15 22.23
CA PRO A 121 -9.68 9.09 23.67
C PRO A 121 -8.32 9.16 24.38
N GLY A 122 -8.22 10.03 25.40
CA GLY A 122 -6.99 10.25 26.17
C GLY A 122 -6.06 11.33 25.60
N SER A 123 -5.97 11.47 24.27
CA SER A 123 -5.12 12.51 23.63
C SER A 123 -5.90 13.76 23.18
N GLY A 124 -7.23 13.68 23.07
CA GLY A 124 -8.06 14.79 22.59
C GLY A 124 -8.11 14.88 21.06
N THR A 125 -8.21 16.10 20.53
CA THR A 125 -8.25 16.34 19.08
C THR A 125 -6.84 16.33 18.51
N GLU A 126 -6.55 15.36 17.67
CA GLU A 126 -5.30 15.23 16.93
C GLU A 126 -5.45 15.70 15.49
N VAL A 127 -4.34 16.18 14.95
CA VAL A 127 -4.26 16.76 13.60
C VAL A 127 -3.28 15.95 12.78
N MET A 128 -3.74 15.40 11.66
CA MET A 128 -2.92 14.65 10.72
C MET A 128 -2.88 15.34 9.36
N GLU A 129 -1.69 15.50 8.81
CA GLU A 129 -1.50 16.06 7.47
C GLU A 129 -1.30 14.96 6.44
N LEU A 130 -2.04 15.03 5.34
CA LEU A 130 -1.88 14.12 4.19
C LEU A 130 -1.53 14.94 2.95
N CYS A 131 -0.38 14.65 2.37
CA CYS A 131 0.10 15.30 1.15
C CYS A 131 -0.04 14.34 -0.02
N ARG A 132 -0.65 14.82 -1.13
CA ARG A 132 -0.60 14.10 -2.40
C ARG A 132 0.63 14.56 -3.18
N PRO A 133 1.51 13.65 -3.63
CA PRO A 133 2.63 14.03 -4.48
C PRO A 133 2.14 14.69 -5.78
N SER A 134 2.93 15.62 -6.32
CA SER A 134 2.66 16.21 -7.64
C SER A 134 2.76 15.16 -8.76
N ASP A 135 3.68 14.22 -8.59
CA ASP A 135 3.89 13.06 -9.46
C ASP A 135 4.01 11.78 -8.63
N SER A 136 3.11 10.83 -8.86
CA SER A 136 3.03 9.56 -8.12
C SER A 136 3.70 8.39 -8.84
N ARG A 137 4.32 8.60 -10.01
CA ARG A 137 4.85 7.52 -10.86
C ARG A 137 5.93 6.68 -10.20
N LEU A 138 6.73 7.24 -9.30
CA LEU A 138 7.84 6.52 -8.66
C LEU A 138 7.68 6.43 -7.15
N GLU A 139 6.56 6.90 -6.59
CA GLU A 139 6.32 6.94 -5.14
C GLU A 139 6.24 5.56 -4.51
N HIS A 140 5.75 4.57 -5.25
CA HIS A 140 5.69 3.19 -4.78
C HIS A 140 7.03 2.46 -4.91
N VAL A 141 8.07 3.10 -5.48
CA VAL A 141 9.40 2.49 -5.66
C VAL A 141 10.30 2.87 -4.50
N ASP A 142 10.68 1.88 -3.71
CA ASP A 142 11.69 1.97 -2.66
C ASP A 142 13.07 1.72 -3.29
N PHE A 143 13.70 2.81 -3.73
CA PHE A 143 15.04 2.76 -4.32
C PHE A 143 16.10 2.35 -3.30
N GLU A 144 15.90 2.64 -2.01
CA GLU A 144 16.84 2.29 -0.95
C GLU A 144 16.87 0.77 -0.72
N CYS A 145 15.68 0.15 -0.65
CA CYS A 145 15.56 -1.32 -0.62
C CYS A 145 16.16 -1.94 -1.89
N LEU A 146 15.90 -1.35 -3.06
CA LEU A 146 16.47 -1.80 -4.34
C LEU A 146 18.00 -1.82 -4.37
N PHE A 147 18.62 -0.71 -3.94
CA PHE A 147 20.08 -0.59 -3.96
C PHE A 147 20.75 -1.35 -2.83
N SER A 148 20.07 -1.59 -1.70
CA SER A 148 20.59 -2.44 -0.62
C SER A 148 20.50 -3.93 -0.94
N CYS A 149 19.51 -4.37 -1.73
CA CYS A 149 19.33 -5.79 -2.07
C CYS A 149 20.09 -6.23 -3.32
N LEU A 150 20.34 -5.33 -4.29
CA LEU A 150 21.02 -5.68 -5.55
C LEU A 150 22.36 -4.98 -5.69
N SER A 151 23.40 -5.75 -6.03
CA SER A 151 24.66 -5.16 -6.47
C SER A 151 24.48 -4.34 -7.75
N LEU A 152 25.34 -3.34 -7.95
CA LEU A 152 25.34 -2.50 -9.16
C LEU A 152 25.36 -3.32 -10.46
N ARG A 153 26.11 -4.44 -10.48
CA ARG A 153 26.17 -5.33 -11.66
C ARG A 153 24.82 -6.00 -11.94
N LEU A 154 24.11 -6.46 -10.91
CA LEU A 154 22.79 -7.06 -11.07
C LEU A 154 21.76 -6.01 -11.49
N LEU A 155 21.82 -4.82 -10.91
CA LEU A 155 20.96 -3.70 -11.28
C LEU A 155 21.07 -3.36 -12.78
N LEU A 156 22.30 -3.26 -13.31
CA LEU A 156 22.52 -3.01 -14.73
C LEU A 156 22.01 -4.15 -15.63
N ARG A 157 22.15 -5.41 -15.21
CA ARG A 157 21.61 -6.56 -15.94
C ARG A 157 20.09 -6.57 -15.95
N VAL A 158 19.46 -6.24 -14.82
CA VAL A 158 18.02 -6.04 -14.72
C VAL A 158 17.62 -4.97 -15.71
N LEU A 159 18.20 -3.76 -15.61
CA LEU A 159 17.87 -2.63 -16.49
C LEU A 159 18.03 -3.00 -17.97
N GLY A 160 19.13 -3.64 -18.36
CA GLY A 160 19.34 -4.11 -19.74
C GLY A 160 18.28 -5.13 -20.17
N SER A 161 17.86 -6.03 -19.27
CA SER A 161 16.78 -6.97 -19.54
C SER A 161 15.43 -6.27 -19.71
N LEU A 162 15.15 -5.23 -18.90
CA LEU A 162 13.95 -4.40 -19.00
C LEU A 162 13.88 -3.65 -20.33
N LEU A 163 14.98 -3.03 -20.74
CA LEU A 163 15.08 -2.29 -22.01
C LEU A 163 14.89 -3.20 -23.23
N LEU A 164 15.21 -4.48 -23.10
CA LEU A 164 14.99 -5.50 -24.12
C LEU A 164 13.64 -6.22 -23.97
N GLU A 165 12.77 -5.73 -23.09
CA GLU A 165 11.44 -6.29 -22.79
C GLU A 165 11.48 -7.78 -22.39
N ARG A 166 12.57 -8.22 -21.77
CA ARG A 166 12.72 -9.60 -21.31
C ARG A 166 11.93 -9.82 -20.03
N ARG A 167 11.48 -11.06 -19.85
CA ARG A 167 10.83 -11.52 -18.61
C ARG A 167 11.89 -11.57 -17.51
N VAL A 168 11.64 -10.84 -16.42
CA VAL A 168 12.51 -10.81 -15.23
C VAL A 168 11.68 -11.26 -14.04
N ILE A 169 12.18 -12.23 -13.28
CA ILE A 169 11.56 -12.72 -12.05
C ILE A 169 12.50 -12.38 -10.90
N PHE A 170 11.94 -11.75 -9.86
CA PHE A 170 12.64 -11.53 -8.59
C PHE A 170 12.14 -12.54 -7.56
N THR A 171 13.05 -13.03 -6.74
CA THR A 171 12.75 -13.95 -5.63
C THR A 171 13.29 -13.35 -4.34
N ALA A 172 12.48 -13.36 -3.29
CA ALA A 172 12.83 -12.77 -2.00
C ALA A 172 12.06 -13.47 -0.86
N ASP A 173 12.64 -13.49 0.32
CA ASP A 173 12.01 -14.06 1.53
C ASP A 173 11.08 -13.06 2.24
N LYS A 174 11.04 -11.80 1.79
CA LYS A 174 10.25 -10.72 2.39
C LYS A 174 9.42 -10.00 1.34
N LEU A 175 8.13 -9.78 1.64
CA LEU A 175 7.17 -9.10 0.76
C LEU A 175 7.49 -7.62 0.49
N ARG A 176 8.40 -7.02 1.27
CA ARG A 176 8.88 -5.64 1.04
C ARG A 176 9.52 -5.47 -0.34
N LEU A 177 9.98 -6.55 -0.97
CA LEU A 177 10.55 -6.56 -2.32
C LEU A 177 9.51 -6.59 -3.47
N GLU A 178 8.20 -6.73 -3.19
CA GLU A 178 7.15 -6.63 -4.23
C GLU A 178 7.13 -5.26 -4.95
N ILE A 179 7.75 -4.28 -4.31
CA ILE A 179 8.04 -2.92 -4.79
C ILE A 179 8.87 -2.90 -6.10
N PHE A 180 9.58 -3.98 -6.45
CA PHE A 180 10.36 -4.06 -7.68
C PHE A 180 9.53 -4.29 -8.94
N ILE A 181 8.50 -5.14 -8.90
CA ILE A 181 7.73 -5.49 -10.11
C ILE A 181 7.04 -4.25 -10.70
N LEU A 182 6.76 -3.30 -9.82
CA LEU A 182 6.17 -1.99 -10.06
C LEU A 182 7.03 -1.00 -10.89
N THR A 183 8.36 -1.17 -10.97
CA THR A 183 9.20 -0.31 -11.85
C THR A 183 9.00 -0.64 -13.33
N GLN A 184 8.70 -1.90 -13.68
CA GLN A 184 8.50 -2.31 -15.09
C GLN A 184 7.29 -1.64 -15.73
N HIS A 185 6.19 -1.54 -14.98
CA HIS A 185 4.92 -1.08 -15.51
C HIS A 185 4.83 0.45 -15.56
N THR A 186 5.51 1.17 -14.66
CA THR A 186 5.36 2.64 -14.56
C THR A 186 6.26 3.42 -15.52
N LEU A 187 7.39 2.84 -15.97
CA LEU A 187 8.23 3.43 -17.02
C LEU A 187 7.58 3.45 -18.40
N LYS A 188 6.54 2.63 -18.65
CA LYS A 188 5.86 2.52 -19.95
C LYS A 188 4.62 3.42 -20.12
N SER A 189 4.18 4.17 -19.11
CA SER A 189 2.91 4.90 -19.15
C SER A 189 3.04 6.41 -18.85
N SER A 190 2.81 7.24 -19.86
CA SER A 190 2.64 8.71 -19.81
C SER A 190 1.14 9.07 -19.76
N PRO A 191 0.74 10.26 -19.26
CA PRO A 191 -0.34 10.38 -18.27
C PRO A 191 -1.72 10.78 -18.83
N LEU A 192 -2.78 10.36 -18.13
CA LEU A 192 -4.09 11.00 -18.21
C LEU A 192 -4.32 11.85 -16.94
N ARG A 193 -4.69 13.12 -17.15
CA ARG A 193 -5.18 14.04 -16.11
C ARG A 193 -6.27 13.34 -15.30
N GLN A 194 -6.06 13.22 -13.99
CA GLN A 194 -7.13 12.77 -13.10
C GLN A 194 -7.87 13.99 -12.54
N PRO A 195 -9.20 14.06 -12.74
CA PRO A 195 -10.01 15.15 -12.21
C PRO A 195 -10.13 15.04 -10.68
N ASN A 196 -10.44 16.19 -10.08
CA ASN A 196 -10.55 16.42 -8.66
C ASN A 196 -11.83 15.77 -8.10
N ARG A 197 -11.82 14.50 -7.66
CA ARG A 197 -12.95 13.86 -6.95
C ARG A 197 -12.49 12.83 -5.91
N ARG A 198 -13.38 12.62 -4.92
CA ARG A 198 -13.37 11.90 -3.63
C ARG A 198 -12.40 10.70 -3.49
N TRP A 199 -12.16 10.29 -2.25
CA TRP A 199 -11.57 8.99 -1.93
C TRP A 199 -12.33 7.88 -2.70
N HIS A 200 -11.64 7.23 -3.63
CA HIS A 200 -12.15 6.16 -4.50
C HIS A 200 -11.42 4.86 -4.19
#